data_AF-A7UBG4-F1
#
_entry.id   AF-A7UBG4-F1
#
_cell.length_a   1.000
_cell.length_b   1.000
_cell.length_c   1.000
_cell.angle_alpha   90.00
_cell.angle_beta   90.00
_cell.angle_gamma   90.00
#
_symmetry.space_group_name_H-M   'P 1'
#
loop_
_entity.id
_entity.type
_entity.pdbx_description
1 polymer ?
#
loop_
_entity_poly.entity_id
_entity_poly.type
_entity_poly.pdbx_seq_one_letter_code
_entity_poly.pdbx_strand_id
1 'polypeptide(L)'
;AKAISRLQSLPSGNLSLLCDVLVKEVSELTGYDRVMVYKFHEDEHGEVVAECCRPDLEPYLGLHYPASDIPQASRFLIMRNKVRMIYDCLAPSVQVIQDKRLDQPLSLCGSTLRAPHGCHAQYMANMGSIASLVMSVTINEEDDELDNDQQQARKLWGLVVCHHTSPRFVPFPLRYACEFLIQIFGVQVNKEVELAAQLREKHILQTQTVLCDMLLRDSPIGIVTQSPNVMDLVKCDGAVLYYGGKLWLLGVTPTEEQIKDIAEWLLKYHRGSTGLNTDSLMEAGYPGASVLGDVVCGMAAVKITSKDFLFWFRSHTA
;
A
#
# COMPACT_ATOMS: atom_id res chain seq x y z
N ALA A 1 13.28 7.93 25.56
CA ALA A 1 13.73 6.62 26.10
C ALA A 1 12.57 5.64 26.30
N LYS A 2 11.53 5.99 27.07
CA LYS A 2 10.38 5.09 27.35
C LYS A 2 9.58 4.68 26.11
N ALA A 3 9.18 5.65 25.27
CA ALA A 3 8.45 5.41 24.01
C ALA A 3 9.19 4.43 23.07
N ILE A 4 10.50 4.66 22.92
CA ILE A 4 11.38 3.84 22.08
C ILE A 4 11.47 2.41 22.62
N SER A 5 11.74 2.27 23.92
CA SER A 5 11.81 0.95 24.55
C SER A 5 10.49 0.19 24.45
N ARG A 6 9.35 0.88 24.52
CA ARG A 6 8.03 0.28 24.30
C ARG A 6 7.89 -0.24 22.89
N LEU A 7 8.13 0.59 21.86
CA LEU A 7 8.05 0.16 20.45
C LEU A 7 8.97 -1.02 20.14
N GLN A 8 10.20 -1.02 20.65
CA GLN A 8 11.17 -2.10 20.43
C GLN A 8 10.85 -3.40 21.19
N SER A 9 10.09 -3.31 22.29
CA SER A 9 9.67 -4.47 23.09
C SER A 9 8.43 -5.18 22.56
N LEU A 10 7.77 -4.61 21.55
CA LEU A 10 6.56 -5.21 20.98
C LEU A 10 6.89 -6.52 20.27
N PRO A 11 6.02 -7.55 20.38
CA PRO A 11 6.18 -8.78 19.63
C PRO A 11 6.06 -8.50 18.13
N SER A 12 6.88 -9.18 17.33
CA SER A 12 6.75 -9.15 15.88
C SER A 12 5.48 -9.88 15.41
N GLY A 13 5.03 -9.56 14.19
CA GLY A 13 3.86 -10.14 13.55
C GLY A 13 2.55 -9.37 13.80
N ASN A 14 2.61 -8.13 14.31
CA ASN A 14 1.42 -7.32 14.56
C ASN A 14 1.65 -5.83 14.25
N LEU A 15 1.60 -5.49 12.97
CA LEU A 15 1.74 -4.12 12.48
C LEU A 15 0.66 -3.17 13.03
N SER A 16 -0.58 -3.66 13.25
CA SER A 16 -1.66 -2.86 13.82
C SER A 16 -1.31 -2.37 15.23
N LEU A 17 -0.85 -3.29 16.10
CA LEU A 17 -0.43 -2.95 17.45
C LEU A 17 0.74 -1.96 17.47
N LEU A 18 1.69 -2.12 16.54
CA LEU A 18 2.81 -1.19 16.39
C LEU A 18 2.33 0.23 16.05
N CYS A 19 1.38 0.36 15.12
CA CYS A 19 0.78 1.63 14.74
C CYS A 19 -0.03 2.25 15.89
N ASP A 20 -0.83 1.44 16.61
CA ASP A 20 -1.65 1.86 17.75
C ASP A 20 -0.82 2.40 18.92
N VAL A 21 0.33 1.76 19.20
CA VAL A 21 1.26 2.24 20.23
C VAL A 21 1.91 3.53 19.79
N LEU A 22 2.32 3.64 18.51
CA LEU A 22 2.97 4.83 17.99
C LEU A 22 2.09 6.08 18.11
N VAL A 23 0.82 6.00 17.70
CA VAL A 23 -0.08 7.17 17.72
C VAL A 23 -0.30 7.67 19.14
N LYS A 24 -0.35 6.77 20.14
CA LYS A 24 -0.46 7.11 21.56
C LYS A 24 0.79 7.82 22.07
N GLU A 25 1.98 7.27 21.79
CA GLU A 25 3.25 7.86 22.22
C GLU A 25 3.47 9.25 21.58
N VAL A 26 3.18 9.40 20.28
CA VAL A 26 3.28 10.70 19.61
C VAL A 26 2.24 11.69 20.13
N SER A 27 1.01 11.24 20.43
CA SER A 27 -0.03 12.07 21.06
C SER A 27 0.41 12.56 22.45
N GLU A 28 0.93 11.67 23.30
CA GLU A 28 1.46 12.04 24.63
C GLU A 28 2.65 13.02 24.54
N LEU A 29 3.53 12.84 23.56
CA LEU A 29 4.71 13.71 23.37
C LEU A 29 4.34 15.09 22.85
N THR A 30 3.39 15.17 21.93
CA THR A 30 3.13 16.39 21.15
C THR A 30 1.87 17.13 21.58
N GLY A 31 0.91 16.45 22.21
CA GLY A 31 -0.38 16.98 22.67
C GLY A 31 -1.31 17.48 21.56
N TYR A 32 -1.16 16.97 20.33
CA TYR A 32 -2.13 17.23 19.26
C TYR A 32 -3.49 16.59 19.57
N ASP A 33 -4.58 17.12 19.01
CA ASP A 33 -5.93 16.59 19.28
C ASP A 33 -6.18 15.26 18.58
N ARG A 34 -5.49 15.04 17.45
CA ARG A 34 -5.53 13.82 16.66
C ARG A 34 -4.12 13.49 16.18
N VAL A 35 -3.73 12.23 16.30
CA VAL A 35 -2.52 11.67 15.71
C VAL A 35 -2.90 10.39 14.99
N MET A 36 -2.46 10.24 13.74
CA MET A 36 -2.82 9.12 12.90
C MET A 36 -1.64 8.58 12.10
N VAL A 37 -1.63 7.27 11.86
CA VAL A 37 -0.77 6.65 10.85
C VAL A 37 -1.56 6.58 9.55
N TYR A 38 -1.04 7.27 8.53
CA TYR A 38 -1.58 7.31 7.18
C TYR A 38 -0.69 6.46 6.28
N LYS A 39 -1.17 5.30 5.84
CA LYS A 39 -0.43 4.36 5.00
C LYS A 39 -0.72 4.63 3.52
N PHE A 40 0.31 4.64 2.67
CA PHE A 40 0.11 4.66 1.22
C PHE A 40 -0.07 3.23 0.68
N HIS A 41 -1.01 3.07 -0.25
CA HIS A 41 -1.22 1.84 -1.01
C HIS A 41 -0.50 1.90 -2.37
N GLU A 42 -0.57 0.81 -3.14
CA GLU A 42 0.18 0.63 -4.38
C GLU A 42 -0.21 1.63 -5.47
N ASP A 43 -1.51 1.94 -5.58
CA ASP A 43 -2.11 2.97 -6.44
C ASP A 43 -1.98 4.40 -5.86
N GLU A 44 -1.12 4.56 -4.86
CA GLU A 44 -0.78 5.82 -4.23
C GLU A 44 -1.90 6.49 -3.41
N HIS A 45 -3.12 5.96 -3.33
CA HIS A 45 -4.10 6.45 -2.36
C HIS A 45 -3.60 6.15 -0.94
N GLY A 46 -4.22 6.74 0.09
CA GLY A 46 -3.85 6.36 1.45
C GLY A 46 -5.02 6.19 2.40
N GLU A 47 -4.70 5.51 3.50
CA GLU A 47 -5.66 5.01 4.47
C GLU A 47 -5.18 5.34 5.88
N VAL A 48 -6.10 5.76 6.74
CA VAL A 48 -5.82 5.90 8.17
C VAL A 48 -5.89 4.53 8.85
N VAL A 49 -4.73 3.92 9.10
CA VAL A 49 -4.64 2.56 9.65
C VAL A 49 -4.56 2.49 11.18
N ALA A 50 -4.25 3.62 11.83
CA ALA A 50 -4.29 3.74 13.29
C ALA A 50 -4.52 5.20 13.68
N GLU A 51 -5.21 5.41 14.79
CA GLU A 51 -5.59 6.75 15.25
C GLU A 51 -5.63 6.85 16.78
N CYS A 52 -5.16 7.99 17.29
CA CYS A 52 -5.41 8.46 18.65
C CYS A 52 -6.00 9.86 18.55
N CYS A 53 -7.28 10.01 18.89
CA CYS A 53 -8.00 11.27 18.79
C CYS A 53 -8.74 11.63 20.09
N ARG A 54 -9.00 12.92 20.27
CA ARG A 54 -9.85 13.43 21.35
C ARG A 54 -11.27 12.87 21.20
N PRO A 55 -11.95 12.42 22.27
CA PRO A 55 -13.22 11.69 22.15
C PRO A 55 -14.41 12.43 21.51
N ASP A 56 -14.36 13.76 21.46
CA ASP A 56 -15.39 14.61 20.87
C ASP A 56 -15.19 14.86 19.36
N LEU A 57 -14.07 14.42 18.79
CA LEU A 57 -13.81 14.54 17.35
C LEU A 57 -14.27 13.30 16.60
N GLU A 58 -14.78 13.49 15.38
CA GLU A 58 -15.16 12.38 14.51
C GLU A 58 -13.91 11.54 14.14
N PRO A 59 -13.93 10.20 14.31
CA PRO A 59 -12.76 9.38 14.00
C PRO A 59 -12.51 9.29 12.50
N TYR A 60 -11.23 9.27 12.09
CA TYR A 60 -10.83 9.07 10.69
C TYR A 60 -10.33 7.65 10.41
N LEU A 61 -10.24 6.80 11.44
CA LEU A 61 -9.80 5.41 11.32
C LEU A 61 -10.56 4.64 10.23
N GLY A 62 -9.81 4.03 9.30
CA GLY A 62 -10.35 3.26 8.18
C GLY A 62 -10.80 4.10 6.97
N LEU A 63 -10.72 5.43 7.02
CA LEU A 63 -11.03 6.26 5.86
C LEU A 63 -9.89 6.23 4.83
N HIS A 64 -10.28 6.13 3.57
CA HIS A 64 -9.41 6.20 2.40
C HIS A 64 -9.48 7.59 1.77
N TYR A 65 -8.34 8.09 1.32
CA TYR A 65 -8.16 9.39 0.70
C TYR A 65 -7.47 9.24 -0.64
N PRO A 66 -7.91 9.97 -1.68
CA PRO A 66 -7.38 9.84 -3.02
C PRO A 66 -5.92 10.27 -3.09
N ALA A 67 -5.17 9.71 -4.04
CA ALA A 67 -3.77 10.05 -4.25
C ALA A 67 -3.53 11.55 -4.49
N SER A 68 -4.52 12.27 -5.04
CA SER A 68 -4.47 13.71 -5.31
C SER A 68 -4.37 14.59 -4.06
N ASP A 69 -4.81 14.12 -2.88
CA ASP A 69 -4.75 14.90 -1.64
C ASP A 69 -3.31 15.17 -1.20
N ILE A 70 -2.38 14.29 -1.56
CA ILE A 70 -0.93 14.45 -1.38
C ILE A 70 -0.24 14.23 -2.73
N PRO A 71 -0.10 15.29 -3.56
CA PRO A 71 0.51 15.16 -4.88
C PRO A 71 1.95 14.62 -4.82
N GLN A 72 2.39 13.94 -5.88
CA GLN A 72 3.72 13.32 -5.98
C GLN A 72 4.86 14.27 -5.60
N ALA A 73 4.82 15.54 -6.05
CA ALA A 73 5.82 16.56 -5.69
C ALA A 73 5.88 16.84 -4.17
N SER A 74 4.73 16.78 -3.48
CA SER A 74 4.67 16.93 -2.03
C SER A 74 5.23 15.70 -1.31
N ARG A 75 4.97 14.50 -1.81
CA ARG A 75 5.53 13.24 -1.27
C ARG A 75 7.05 13.26 -1.33
N PHE A 76 7.61 13.60 -2.50
CA PHE A 76 9.05 13.76 -2.67
C PHE A 76 9.65 14.77 -1.69
N LEU A 77 8.97 15.91 -1.49
CA LEU A 77 9.43 16.94 -0.57
C LEU A 77 9.36 16.49 0.90
N ILE A 78 8.37 15.67 1.26
CA ILE A 78 8.20 15.08 2.61
C ILE A 78 9.24 13.97 2.86
N MET A 79 9.61 13.21 1.84
CA MET A 79 10.73 12.26 1.94
C MET A 79 12.05 12.98 2.22
N ARG A 80 12.31 14.09 1.52
CA ARG A 80 13.51 14.91 1.74
C ARG A 80 13.47 15.65 3.08
N ASN A 81 12.32 16.18 3.48
CA ASN A 81 12.12 16.90 4.73
C ASN A 81 11.19 16.12 5.64
N LYS A 82 11.79 15.20 6.40
CA LYS A 82 11.10 14.19 7.19
C LYS A 82 10.09 14.71 8.20
N VAL A 83 10.19 15.98 8.60
CA VAL A 83 9.27 16.63 9.52
C VAL A 83 8.83 17.97 8.99
N ARG A 84 7.52 18.21 8.95
CA ARG A 84 6.92 19.48 8.57
C ARG A 84 5.88 19.90 9.59
N MET A 85 5.97 21.14 10.06
CA MET A 85 4.99 21.73 10.98
C MET A 85 4.33 22.94 10.32
N ILE A 86 3.02 23.04 10.47
CA ILE A 86 2.22 24.21 10.14
C ILE A 86 1.59 24.65 11.46
N TYR A 87 2.01 25.82 11.95
CA TYR A 87 1.55 26.37 13.23
C TYR A 87 0.06 26.76 13.19
N ASP A 88 -0.32 27.43 12.11
CA ASP A 88 -1.67 27.94 11.86
C ASP A 88 -1.85 28.06 10.34
N CYS A 89 -2.82 27.35 9.77
CA CYS A 89 -3.12 27.40 8.34
C CYS A 89 -3.87 28.66 7.91
N LEU A 90 -4.47 29.40 8.85
CA LEU A 90 -5.19 30.65 8.60
C LEU A 90 -4.28 31.87 8.71
N ALA A 91 -3.07 31.72 9.25
CA ALA A 91 -2.12 32.81 9.39
C ALA A 91 -1.61 33.30 8.01
N PRO A 92 -1.56 34.63 7.78
CA PRO A 92 -1.03 35.17 6.54
C PRO A 92 0.45 34.85 6.38
N SER A 93 0.84 34.44 5.17
CA SER A 93 2.25 34.17 4.85
C SER A 93 3.06 35.45 4.74
N VAL A 94 4.31 35.42 5.20
CA VAL A 94 5.25 36.54 5.11
C VAL A 94 6.16 36.37 3.90
N GLN A 95 6.28 37.41 3.07
CA GLN A 95 7.12 37.39 1.88
C GLN A 95 8.61 37.47 2.25
N VAL A 96 9.42 36.59 1.66
CA VAL A 96 10.89 36.65 1.76
C VAL A 96 11.40 37.77 0.85
N ILE A 97 12.13 38.73 1.42
CA ILE A 97 12.79 39.80 0.65
C ILE A 97 14.07 39.23 0.03
N GLN A 98 14.18 39.28 -1.30
CA GLN A 98 15.33 38.78 -2.05
C GLN A 98 16.08 39.92 -2.73
N ASP A 99 17.40 39.80 -2.81
CA ASP A 99 18.24 40.73 -3.56
C ASP A 99 17.98 40.56 -5.06
N LYS A 100 17.86 41.68 -5.79
CA LYS A 100 17.59 41.67 -7.24
C LYS A 100 18.69 41.02 -8.09
N ARG A 101 19.87 40.80 -7.51
CA ARG A 101 21.00 40.12 -8.14
C ARG A 101 20.84 38.60 -8.22
N LEU A 102 19.84 38.03 -7.54
CA LEU A 102 19.51 36.61 -7.67
C LEU A 102 18.74 36.38 -8.98
N ASP A 103 19.32 35.58 -9.87
CA ASP A 103 18.70 35.22 -11.15
C ASP A 103 17.43 34.37 -11.00
N GLN A 104 17.27 33.70 -9.85
CA GLN A 104 16.14 32.84 -9.54
C GLN A 104 15.73 32.93 -8.06
N PRO A 105 14.46 32.69 -7.72
CA PRO A 105 14.01 32.65 -6.35
C PRO A 105 14.75 31.60 -5.51
N LEU A 106 15.05 31.94 -4.25
CA LEU A 106 15.62 30.99 -3.30
C LEU A 106 14.71 29.76 -3.13
N SER A 107 15.30 28.57 -3.21
CA SER A 107 14.59 27.34 -2.87
C SER A 107 14.39 27.24 -1.35
N LEU A 108 13.14 27.23 -0.91
CA LEU A 108 12.76 27.03 0.48
C LEU A 108 12.43 25.56 0.80
N CYS A 109 12.77 24.62 -0.08
CA CYS A 109 12.44 23.21 0.10
C CYS A 109 12.89 22.67 1.46
N GLY A 110 14.08 23.06 1.95
CA GLY A 110 14.62 22.66 3.26
C GLY A 110 14.20 23.52 4.46
N SER A 111 13.39 24.56 4.26
CA SER A 111 13.02 25.48 5.34
C SER A 111 11.91 24.90 6.21
N THR A 112 12.16 24.83 7.52
CA THR A 112 11.17 24.36 8.51
C THR A 112 9.99 25.31 8.72
N LEU A 113 10.10 26.55 8.22
CA LEU A 113 9.08 27.61 8.29
C LEU A 113 8.42 27.88 6.93
N ARG A 114 8.67 27.04 5.93
CA ARG A 114 8.09 27.21 4.59
C ARG A 114 6.55 27.20 4.68
N ALA A 115 5.94 28.26 4.16
CA ALA A 115 4.49 28.40 4.11
C ALA A 115 3.81 27.24 3.34
N PRO A 116 2.61 26.81 3.76
CA PRO A 116 1.81 25.89 2.97
C PRO A 116 1.31 26.52 1.67
N HIS A 117 1.10 25.67 0.67
CA HIS A 117 0.40 26.08 -0.54
C HIS A 117 -1.06 26.40 -0.20
N GLY A 118 -1.65 27.42 -0.83
CA GLY A 118 -3.00 27.91 -0.50
C GLY A 118 -4.09 26.84 -0.58
N CYS A 119 -4.02 25.94 -1.57
CA CYS A 119 -4.94 24.79 -1.66
C CYS A 119 -4.88 23.90 -0.41
N HIS A 120 -3.68 23.60 0.10
CA HIS A 120 -3.54 22.77 1.30
C HIS A 120 -3.96 23.53 2.57
N ALA A 121 -3.71 24.84 2.65
CA ALA A 121 -4.20 25.65 3.76
C ALA A 121 -5.74 25.68 3.81
N GLN A 122 -6.40 25.79 2.65
CA GLN A 122 -7.86 25.71 2.55
C GLN A 122 -8.38 24.30 2.88
N TYR A 123 -7.71 23.25 2.42
CA TYR A 123 -8.02 21.86 2.77
C TYR A 123 -7.98 21.64 4.30
N MET A 124 -6.93 22.11 4.95
CA MET A 124 -6.80 22.08 6.42
C MET A 124 -7.95 22.83 7.12
N ALA A 125 -8.26 24.04 6.65
CA ALA A 125 -9.38 24.82 7.18
C ALA A 125 -10.73 24.08 7.04
N ASN A 126 -10.97 23.46 5.88
CA ASN A 126 -12.19 22.68 5.64
C ASN A 126 -12.31 21.45 6.55
N MET A 127 -11.19 20.81 6.88
CA MET A 127 -11.15 19.68 7.82
C MET A 127 -11.13 20.11 9.30
N GLY A 128 -11.10 21.41 9.60
CA GLY A 128 -10.97 21.92 10.97
C GLY A 128 -9.60 21.67 11.61
N SER A 129 -8.56 21.36 10.81
CA SER A 129 -7.18 21.15 11.29
C SER A 129 -6.34 22.42 11.20
N ILE A 130 -6.49 23.32 12.16
CA ILE A 130 -5.79 24.62 12.19
C ILE A 130 -4.27 24.47 12.23
N ALA A 131 -3.76 23.53 13.03
CA ALA A 131 -2.33 23.23 13.10
C ALA A 131 -2.07 21.78 12.66
N SER A 132 -0.88 21.54 12.09
CA SER A 132 -0.47 20.21 11.66
C SER A 132 1.01 19.94 11.89
N LEU A 133 1.32 18.70 12.28
CA LEU A 133 2.67 18.14 12.28
C LEU A 133 2.66 16.85 11.48
N VAL A 134 3.43 16.80 10.39
CA VAL A 134 3.55 15.63 9.52
C VAL A 134 4.97 15.10 9.60
N MET A 135 5.11 13.79 9.73
CA MET A 135 6.39 13.08 9.78
C MET A 135 6.39 11.91 8.80
N SER A 136 7.47 11.76 8.03
CA SER A 136 7.57 10.70 7.01
C SER A 136 8.01 9.36 7.60
N VAL A 137 7.32 8.29 7.21
CA VAL A 137 7.71 6.91 7.51
C VAL A 137 8.30 6.32 6.24
N THR A 138 9.61 6.08 6.25
CA THR A 138 10.32 5.48 5.11
C THR A 138 10.78 4.09 5.47
N ILE A 139 10.63 3.16 4.54
CA ILE A 139 11.18 1.80 4.63
C ILE A 139 12.19 1.59 3.51
N ASN A 140 12.94 0.49 3.57
CA ASN A 140 13.80 0.11 2.47
C ASN A 140 12.92 -0.40 1.32
N GLU A 141 13.27 -0.02 0.11
CA GLU A 141 12.71 -0.59 -1.10
C GLU A 141 13.48 -1.87 -1.42
N GLU A 142 12.76 -2.95 -1.72
CA GLU A 142 13.36 -4.16 -2.28
C GLU A 142 13.61 -3.84 -3.76
N ASP A 143 14.86 -3.55 -4.13
CA ASP A 143 15.22 -3.43 -5.54
C ASP A 143 15.06 -4.81 -6.20
N ASP A 144 14.07 -4.95 -7.08
CA ASP A 144 14.11 -5.92 -8.15
C ASP A 144 15.39 -5.63 -8.95
N GLU A 145 16.28 -6.62 -8.98
CA GLU A 145 17.56 -6.66 -9.67
C GLU A 145 17.80 -5.56 -10.73
N LEU A 146 18.85 -4.74 -10.52
CA LEU A 146 19.77 -4.14 -11.52
C LEU A 146 20.27 -2.73 -11.11
N ASP A 147 21.09 -2.60 -10.05
CA ASP A 147 22.33 -1.82 -10.12
C ASP A 147 23.14 -1.93 -8.83
N ASN A 148 24.31 -2.52 -8.94
CA ASN A 148 25.14 -2.99 -7.82
C ASN A 148 26.00 -1.87 -7.17
N ASP A 149 25.52 -0.62 -7.14
CA ASP A 149 26.32 0.49 -6.59
C ASP A 149 25.54 1.74 -6.11
N GLN A 150 24.24 1.66 -5.85
CA GLN A 150 23.46 2.82 -5.40
C GLN A 150 22.82 2.61 -4.03
N GLN A 151 22.78 3.69 -3.25
CA GLN A 151 22.15 3.75 -1.93
C GLN A 151 20.78 3.06 -1.97
N GLN A 152 20.62 2.03 -1.15
CA GLN A 152 19.36 1.29 -0.95
C GLN A 152 18.16 2.24 -1.07
N ALA A 153 17.38 2.09 -2.15
CA ALA A 153 16.29 3.00 -2.45
C ALA A 153 15.32 3.02 -1.26
N ARG A 154 14.83 4.20 -0.88
CA ARG A 154 13.92 4.37 0.25
C ARG A 154 12.55 4.70 -0.26
N LYS A 155 11.57 3.88 0.08
CA LYS A 155 10.17 4.10 -0.24
C LYS A 155 9.46 4.85 0.88
N LEU A 156 8.58 5.80 0.52
CA LEU A 156 7.64 6.42 1.47
C LEU A 156 6.50 5.45 1.76
N TRP A 157 6.59 4.72 2.87
CA TRP A 157 5.56 3.77 3.28
C TRP A 157 4.28 4.48 3.76
N GLY A 158 4.45 5.60 4.44
CA GLY A 158 3.33 6.32 5.05
C GLY A 158 3.77 7.59 5.75
N LEU A 159 2.83 8.20 6.47
CA LEU A 159 3.00 9.40 7.26
C LEU A 159 2.46 9.18 8.67
N VAL A 160 3.07 9.84 9.64
CA VAL A 160 2.41 10.15 10.91
C VAL A 160 1.93 11.59 10.85
N VAL A 161 0.62 11.78 10.89
CA VAL A 161 -0.03 13.08 10.74
C VAL A 161 -0.69 13.45 12.05
N CYS A 162 -0.41 14.66 12.53
CA CYS A 162 -1.01 15.21 13.74
C CYS A 162 -1.86 16.42 13.37
N HIS A 163 -3.10 16.51 13.86
CA HIS A 163 -4.01 17.65 13.66
C HIS A 163 -4.42 18.26 14.99
N HIS A 164 -4.48 19.59 15.03
CA HIS A 164 -4.97 20.35 16.17
C HIS A 164 -6.04 21.33 15.70
N THR A 165 -7.07 21.47 16.53
CA THR A 165 -8.23 22.35 16.28
C THR A 165 -7.93 23.83 16.54
N SER A 166 -6.75 24.14 17.06
CA SER A 166 -6.26 25.49 17.33
C SER A 166 -4.78 25.63 16.94
N PRO A 167 -4.22 26.85 16.86
CA PRO A 167 -2.81 27.03 16.56
C PRO A 167 -1.92 26.28 17.56
N ARG A 168 -0.92 25.55 17.05
CA ARG A 168 -0.05 24.73 17.90
C ARG A 168 1.40 24.81 17.46
N PHE A 169 2.26 25.09 18.43
CA PHE A 169 3.70 25.11 18.22
C PHE A 169 4.38 23.93 18.92
N VAL A 170 5.19 23.18 18.19
CA VAL A 170 6.07 22.14 18.74
C VAL A 170 7.52 22.60 18.64
N PRO A 171 8.24 22.76 19.77
CA PRO A 171 9.65 23.14 19.76
C PRO A 171 10.51 22.19 18.94
N PHE A 172 11.55 22.73 18.30
CA PHE A 172 12.44 21.95 17.44
C PHE A 172 13.04 20.70 18.14
N PRO A 173 13.51 20.75 19.40
CA PRO A 173 14.02 19.55 20.08
C PRO A 173 12.99 18.42 20.19
N LEU A 174 11.72 18.77 20.40
CA LEU A 174 10.63 17.80 20.48
C LEU A 174 10.29 17.24 19.09
N ARG A 175 10.29 18.08 18.05
CA ARG A 175 10.16 17.62 16.65
C ARG A 175 11.27 16.64 16.27
N TYR A 176 12.51 16.91 16.68
CA TYR A 176 13.64 16.03 16.44
C TYR A 176 13.53 14.70 17.20
N ALA A 177 13.04 14.74 18.45
CA ALA A 177 12.76 13.52 19.21
C ALA A 177 11.66 12.67 18.56
N CYS A 178 10.61 13.30 18.02
CA CYS A 178 9.57 12.61 17.27
C CYS A 178 10.12 12.03 15.96
N GLU A 179 10.94 12.78 15.23
CA GLU A 179 11.62 12.26 14.02
C GLU A 179 12.38 10.97 14.33
N PHE A 180 13.17 10.96 15.41
CA PHE A 180 13.91 9.78 15.82
C PHE A 180 13.00 8.61 16.19
N LEU A 181 11.88 8.88 16.87
CA LEU A 181 10.85 7.86 17.15
C LEU A 181 10.28 7.27 15.85
N ILE A 182 9.98 8.12 14.86
CA ILE A 182 9.47 7.70 13.56
C ILE A 182 10.50 6.89 12.77
N GLN A 183 11.79 7.20 12.87
CA GLN A 183 12.86 6.40 12.27
C GLN A 183 12.90 4.98 12.85
N ILE A 184 12.78 4.85 14.17
CA ILE A 184 12.74 3.54 14.83
C ILE A 184 11.48 2.77 14.45
N PHE A 185 10.34 3.46 14.38
CA PHE A 185 9.10 2.88 13.86
C PHE A 185 9.27 2.38 12.43
N GLY A 186 9.88 3.16 11.54
CA GLY A 186 10.17 2.76 10.15
C GLY A 186 11.01 1.48 10.06
N VAL A 187 12.00 1.30 10.93
CA VAL A 187 12.78 0.05 11.01
C VAL A 187 11.91 -1.15 11.42
N GLN A 188 11.01 -0.96 12.39
CA GLN A 188 10.09 -2.03 12.80
C GLN A 188 9.07 -2.35 11.71
N VAL A 189 8.51 -1.34 11.04
CA VAL A 189 7.63 -1.52 9.89
C VAL A 189 8.34 -2.29 8.79
N ASN A 190 9.58 -1.93 8.47
CA ASN A 190 10.39 -2.62 7.46
C ASN A 190 10.54 -4.12 7.80
N LYS A 191 10.88 -4.44 9.05
CA LYS A 191 10.99 -5.82 9.53
C LYS A 191 9.66 -6.60 9.41
N GLU A 192 8.53 -5.96 9.74
CA GLU A 192 7.20 -6.59 9.62
C GLU A 192 6.82 -6.85 8.16
N VAL A 193 7.14 -5.92 7.25
CA VAL A 193 6.92 -6.07 5.81
C VAL A 193 7.77 -7.20 5.25
N GLU A 194 9.08 -7.21 5.55
CA GLU A 194 10.00 -8.28 5.13
C GLU A 194 9.57 -9.65 5.67
N LEU A 195 9.18 -9.73 6.94
CA LEU A 195 8.69 -10.98 7.54
C LEU A 195 7.41 -11.48 6.85
N ALA A 196 6.48 -10.58 6.53
CA ALA A 196 5.27 -10.94 5.81
C ALA A 196 5.56 -11.43 4.38
N ALA A 197 6.54 -10.82 3.70
CA ALA A 197 7.01 -11.25 2.39
C ALA A 197 7.65 -12.65 2.46
N GLN A 198 8.58 -12.87 3.40
CA GLN A 198 9.24 -14.16 3.61
C GLN A 198 8.26 -15.29 3.95
N LEU A 199 7.27 -15.02 4.82
CA LEU A 199 6.24 -16.01 5.15
C LEU A 199 5.38 -16.37 3.93
N ARG A 200 5.06 -15.38 3.09
CA ARG A 200 4.32 -15.58 1.84
C ARG A 200 5.13 -16.41 0.85
N GLU A 201 6.40 -16.07 0.64
CA GLU A 201 7.29 -16.81 -0.25
C GLU A 201 7.48 -18.26 0.21
N LYS A 202 7.73 -18.47 1.51
CA LYS A 202 7.82 -19.80 2.10
C LYS A 202 6.54 -20.61 1.89
N HIS A 203 5.38 -19.99 2.09
CA HIS A 203 4.09 -20.64 1.86
C HIS A 203 3.91 -21.06 0.38
N ILE A 204 4.27 -20.17 -0.54
CA ILE A 204 4.24 -20.43 -1.98
C ILE A 204 5.17 -21.60 -2.33
N LEU A 205 6.43 -21.58 -1.89
CA LEU A 205 7.41 -22.65 -2.17
C LEU A 205 6.98 -24.01 -1.61
N GLN A 206 6.43 -24.04 -0.39
CA GLN A 206 5.89 -25.27 0.20
C GLN A 206 4.72 -25.80 -0.62
N THR A 207 3.79 -24.93 -1.02
CA THR A 207 2.64 -25.29 -1.85
C THR A 207 3.09 -25.80 -3.21
N GLN A 208 3.99 -25.09 -3.89
CA GLN A 208 4.56 -25.51 -5.18
C GLN A 208 5.21 -26.89 -5.10
N THR A 209 5.98 -27.15 -4.04
CA THR A 209 6.66 -28.46 -3.85
C THR A 209 5.64 -29.58 -3.78
N VAL A 210 4.56 -29.40 -3.02
CA VAL A 210 3.49 -30.39 -2.89
C VAL A 210 2.74 -30.58 -4.22
N LEU A 211 2.39 -29.49 -4.90
CA LEU A 211 1.70 -29.57 -6.19
C LEU A 211 2.56 -30.24 -7.27
N CYS A 212 3.87 -29.98 -7.31
CA CYS A 212 4.79 -30.65 -8.22
C CYS A 212 4.90 -32.15 -7.93
N ASP A 213 4.96 -32.57 -6.66
CA ASP A 213 4.95 -33.99 -6.30
C ASP A 213 3.63 -34.68 -6.70
N MET A 214 2.49 -34.01 -6.52
CA MET A 214 1.18 -34.50 -6.99
C MET A 214 1.16 -34.68 -8.51
N LEU A 215 1.68 -33.73 -9.29
CA LEU A 215 1.77 -33.83 -10.74
C LEU A 215 2.66 -35.00 -11.22
N LEU A 216 3.66 -35.39 -10.44
CA LEU A 216 4.56 -36.50 -10.77
C LEU A 216 3.97 -37.87 -10.40
N ARG A 217 3.12 -37.96 -9.37
CA ARG A 217 2.57 -39.22 -8.86
C ARG A 217 1.18 -39.56 -9.40
N ASP A 218 0.34 -38.54 -9.61
CA ASP A 218 -1.06 -38.68 -10.00
C ASP A 218 -1.35 -38.08 -11.39
N SER A 219 -2.56 -38.32 -11.91
CA SER A 219 -3.09 -37.55 -13.04
C SER A 219 -3.11 -36.04 -12.68
N PRO A 220 -2.92 -35.10 -13.64
CA PRO A 220 -2.89 -33.65 -13.38
C PRO A 220 -4.14 -33.07 -12.69
N ILE A 221 -5.15 -33.88 -12.45
CA ILE A 221 -6.34 -33.61 -11.65
C ILE A 221 -6.01 -33.42 -10.15
N GLY A 222 -4.92 -34.04 -9.65
CA GLY A 222 -4.57 -34.02 -8.23
C GLY A 222 -4.40 -32.62 -7.64
N ILE A 223 -3.87 -31.67 -8.43
CA ILE A 223 -3.67 -30.26 -8.03
C ILE A 223 -4.99 -29.51 -7.77
N VAL A 224 -6.12 -30.09 -8.19
CA VAL A 224 -7.46 -29.53 -8.03
C VAL A 224 -8.26 -30.33 -7.00
N THR A 225 -8.11 -31.66 -6.95
CA THR A 225 -8.95 -32.52 -6.11
C THR A 225 -8.39 -32.78 -4.71
N GLN A 226 -7.10 -32.51 -4.47
CA GLN A 226 -6.46 -32.73 -3.17
C GLN A 226 -6.22 -31.42 -2.41
N SER A 227 -5.75 -31.49 -1.17
CA SER A 227 -5.39 -30.33 -0.36
C SER A 227 -3.93 -30.48 0.09
N PRO A 228 -3.08 -29.44 -0.01
CA PRO A 228 -3.33 -28.13 -0.64
C PRO A 228 -3.59 -28.23 -2.15
N ASN A 229 -4.29 -27.24 -2.72
CA ASN A 229 -4.63 -27.15 -4.15
C ASN A 229 -4.11 -25.86 -4.79
N VAL A 230 -4.39 -25.68 -6.08
CA VAL A 230 -3.98 -24.49 -6.86
C VAL A 230 -4.47 -23.15 -6.31
N MET A 231 -5.57 -23.09 -5.54
CA MET A 231 -6.03 -21.87 -4.89
C MET A 231 -5.17 -21.47 -3.68
N ASP A 232 -4.41 -22.40 -3.10
CA ASP A 232 -3.47 -22.09 -2.00
C ASP A 232 -2.18 -21.43 -2.52
N LEU A 233 -1.91 -21.55 -3.82
CA LEU A 233 -0.74 -20.95 -4.46
C LEU A 233 -0.88 -19.44 -4.65
N VAL A 234 -2.08 -19.00 -5.04
CA VAL A 234 -2.40 -17.61 -5.34
C VAL A 234 -3.71 -17.27 -4.66
N LYS A 235 -3.74 -16.20 -3.84
CA LYS A 235 -4.98 -15.73 -3.24
C LYS A 235 -6.00 -15.44 -4.35
N CYS A 236 -7.06 -16.23 -4.43
CA CYS A 236 -8.10 -16.14 -5.46
C CYS A 236 -9.44 -16.59 -4.89
N ASP A 237 -10.53 -16.21 -5.55
CA ASP A 237 -11.87 -16.65 -5.16
C ASP A 237 -12.27 -17.95 -5.83
N GLY A 238 -11.64 -18.28 -6.97
CA GLY A 238 -11.77 -19.58 -7.61
C GLY A 238 -10.65 -19.89 -8.59
N ALA A 239 -10.59 -21.15 -9.00
CA ALA A 239 -9.63 -21.66 -9.96
C ALA A 239 -10.25 -22.72 -10.86
N VAL A 240 -9.73 -22.84 -12.09
CA VAL A 240 -10.20 -23.83 -13.06
C VAL A 240 -9.03 -24.49 -13.77
N LEU A 241 -9.00 -25.82 -13.76
CA LEU A 241 -8.17 -26.59 -14.67
C LEU A 241 -8.99 -26.97 -15.90
N TYR A 242 -8.51 -26.60 -17.08
CA TYR A 242 -9.02 -27.09 -18.36
C TYR A 242 -7.96 -28.01 -18.98
N TYR A 243 -8.21 -29.31 -18.96
CA TYR A 243 -7.24 -30.31 -19.39
C TYR A 243 -7.92 -31.46 -20.13
N GLY A 244 -7.43 -31.77 -21.34
CA GLY A 244 -7.96 -32.87 -22.15
C GLY A 244 -9.45 -32.72 -22.51
N GLY A 245 -9.92 -31.48 -22.64
CA GLY A 245 -11.32 -31.15 -22.95
C GLY A 245 -12.30 -31.28 -21.76
N LYS A 246 -11.80 -31.56 -20.56
CA LYS A 246 -12.57 -31.58 -19.32
C LYS A 246 -12.24 -30.37 -18.44
N LEU A 247 -13.21 -29.96 -17.64
CA LEU A 247 -13.10 -28.83 -16.72
C LEU A 247 -13.20 -29.33 -15.28
N TRP A 248 -12.33 -28.80 -14.42
CA TRP A 248 -12.41 -28.99 -12.97
C TRP A 248 -12.45 -27.60 -12.32
N LEU A 249 -13.55 -27.31 -11.62
CA LEU A 249 -13.85 -25.99 -11.07
C LEU A 249 -13.68 -26.01 -9.54
N LEU A 250 -13.08 -24.96 -8.99
CA LEU A 250 -12.93 -24.74 -7.55
C LEU A 250 -13.34 -23.33 -7.19
N GLY A 251 -14.12 -23.17 -6.12
CA GLY A 251 -14.55 -21.86 -5.63
C GLY A 251 -15.47 -21.12 -6.60
N VAL A 252 -15.30 -19.79 -6.67
CA VAL A 252 -16.09 -18.88 -7.50
C VAL A 252 -15.51 -18.85 -8.91
N THR A 253 -16.25 -19.42 -9.88
CA THR A 253 -15.78 -19.56 -11.27
C THR A 253 -16.89 -19.22 -12.27
N PRO A 254 -16.54 -18.81 -13.50
CA PRO A 254 -17.51 -18.70 -14.59
C PRO A 254 -18.12 -20.06 -14.94
N THR A 255 -19.19 -20.06 -15.73
CA THR A 255 -19.78 -21.32 -16.24
C THR A 255 -18.83 -22.03 -17.21
N GLU A 256 -19.05 -23.32 -17.44
CA GLU A 256 -18.23 -24.10 -18.38
C GLU A 256 -18.20 -23.50 -19.80
N GLU A 257 -19.32 -22.94 -20.26
CA GLU A 257 -19.42 -22.29 -21.57
C GLU A 257 -18.58 -21.00 -21.60
N GLN A 258 -18.65 -20.20 -20.54
CA GLN A 258 -17.86 -18.98 -20.40
C GLN A 258 -16.35 -19.29 -20.33
N ILE A 259 -15.95 -20.34 -19.62
CA ILE A 259 -14.52 -20.73 -19.55
C ILE A 259 -14.00 -21.15 -20.93
N LYS A 260 -14.80 -21.89 -21.71
CA LYS A 260 -14.42 -22.26 -23.09
C LYS A 260 -14.28 -21.04 -23.98
N ASP A 261 -15.20 -20.08 -23.88
CA ASP A 261 -15.14 -18.82 -24.61
C ASP A 261 -13.89 -17.99 -24.24
N ILE A 262 -13.56 -17.90 -22.95
CA ILE A 262 -12.33 -17.25 -22.46
C ILE A 262 -11.08 -17.96 -23.03
N ALA A 263 -11.04 -19.29 -23.01
CA ALA A 263 -9.92 -20.05 -23.56
C ALA A 263 -9.75 -19.81 -25.08
N GLU A 264 -10.85 -19.74 -25.83
CA GLU A 264 -10.83 -19.40 -27.26
C GLU A 264 -10.34 -17.97 -27.51
N TRP A 265 -10.78 -17.01 -26.69
CA TRP A 265 -10.31 -15.63 -26.75
C TRP A 265 -8.79 -15.53 -26.50
N LEU A 266 -8.27 -16.20 -25.47
CA LEU A 266 -6.82 -16.27 -25.21
C LEU A 266 -6.06 -16.91 -26.38
N LEU A 267 -6.59 -18.01 -26.93
CA LEU A 267 -6.02 -18.67 -28.10
C LEU A 267 -6.11 -17.84 -29.37
N LYS A 268 -6.97 -16.82 -29.46
CA LYS A 268 -7.09 -15.97 -30.65
C LYS A 268 -6.21 -14.73 -30.56
N TYR A 269 -6.21 -14.05 -29.42
CA TYR A 269 -5.59 -12.73 -29.25
C TYR A 269 -4.27 -12.76 -28.48
N HIS A 270 -4.00 -13.81 -27.69
CA HIS A 270 -2.81 -13.92 -26.83
C HIS A 270 -1.91 -15.12 -27.17
N ARG A 271 -1.89 -15.56 -28.43
CA ARG A 271 -1.16 -16.77 -28.89
C ARG A 271 0.33 -16.82 -28.55
N GLY A 272 1.00 -15.66 -28.53
CA GLY A 272 2.44 -15.54 -28.32
C GLY A 272 2.87 -15.52 -26.85
N SER A 273 1.93 -15.51 -25.91
CA SER A 273 2.23 -15.47 -24.47
C SER A 273 2.06 -16.85 -23.82
N THR A 274 2.80 -17.08 -22.73
CA THR A 274 2.63 -18.25 -21.84
C THR A 274 1.37 -18.14 -20.97
N GLY A 275 0.73 -16.97 -20.95
CA GLY A 275 -0.46 -16.70 -20.14
C GLY A 275 -0.94 -15.25 -20.25
N LEU A 276 -1.90 -14.88 -19.39
CA LEU A 276 -2.38 -13.52 -19.22
C LEU A 276 -2.66 -13.27 -17.73
N ASN A 277 -2.26 -12.12 -17.21
CA ASN A 277 -2.76 -11.61 -15.94
C ASN A 277 -3.48 -10.28 -16.18
N THR A 278 -4.59 -10.06 -15.47
CA THR A 278 -5.34 -8.82 -15.50
C THR A 278 -6.22 -8.72 -14.25
N ASP A 279 -6.36 -7.51 -13.73
CA ASP A 279 -7.30 -7.13 -12.67
C ASP A 279 -8.71 -6.84 -13.21
N SER A 280 -8.85 -6.55 -14.51
CA SER A 280 -10.13 -6.31 -15.19
C SER A 280 -10.16 -6.95 -16.58
N LEU A 281 -10.90 -8.05 -16.72
CA LEU A 281 -11.18 -8.69 -18.02
C LEU A 281 -11.81 -7.73 -19.03
N MET A 282 -12.58 -6.74 -18.54
CA MET A 282 -13.18 -5.72 -19.40
C MET A 282 -12.11 -4.81 -20.01
N GLU A 283 -11.17 -4.31 -19.21
CA GLU A 283 -10.07 -3.47 -19.68
C GLU A 283 -9.06 -4.25 -20.51
N ALA A 284 -8.88 -5.55 -20.23
CA ALA A 284 -8.10 -6.46 -21.06
C ALA A 284 -8.72 -6.71 -22.45
N GLY A 285 -9.95 -6.26 -22.69
CA GLY A 285 -10.63 -6.36 -23.99
C GLY A 285 -11.32 -7.70 -24.24
N TYR A 286 -11.68 -8.45 -23.19
CA TYR A 286 -12.51 -9.65 -23.32
C TYR A 286 -13.98 -9.24 -23.60
N PRO A 287 -14.56 -9.59 -24.76
CA PRO A 287 -15.89 -9.11 -25.14
C PRO A 287 -17.03 -9.59 -24.22
N GLY A 288 -16.86 -10.77 -23.59
CA GLY A 288 -17.85 -11.36 -22.69
C GLY A 288 -17.79 -10.85 -21.25
N ALA A 289 -16.88 -9.92 -20.92
CA ALA A 289 -16.63 -9.49 -19.54
C ALA A 289 -17.87 -8.93 -18.84
N SER A 290 -18.73 -8.21 -19.58
CA SER A 290 -19.97 -7.63 -19.02
C SER A 290 -20.98 -8.68 -18.56
N VAL A 291 -20.92 -9.90 -19.10
CA VAL A 291 -21.82 -11.01 -18.74
C VAL A 291 -21.35 -11.73 -17.48
N LEU A 292 -20.05 -11.67 -17.16
CA LEU A 292 -19.47 -12.25 -15.95
C LEU A 292 -19.87 -11.46 -14.68
N GLY A 293 -20.14 -10.16 -14.83
CA GLY A 293 -20.53 -9.27 -13.74
C GLY A 293 -19.46 -9.15 -12.65
N ASP A 294 -19.88 -8.77 -11.44
CA ASP A 294 -18.97 -8.53 -10.30
C ASP A 294 -18.36 -9.83 -9.72
N VAL A 295 -18.86 -10.99 -10.14
CA VAL A 295 -18.44 -12.31 -9.64
C VAL A 295 -17.04 -12.66 -10.13
N VAL A 296 -16.65 -12.24 -11.34
CA VAL A 296 -15.33 -12.49 -11.92
C VAL A 296 -14.88 -11.25 -12.70
N CYS A 297 -13.96 -10.49 -12.11
CA CYS A 297 -13.38 -9.29 -12.71
C CYS A 297 -11.91 -9.50 -13.09
N GLY A 298 -11.12 -10.02 -12.14
CA GLY A 298 -9.70 -10.31 -12.33
C GLY A 298 -9.45 -11.75 -12.75
N MET A 299 -8.43 -11.98 -13.58
CA MET A 299 -8.03 -13.29 -14.04
C MET A 299 -6.51 -13.41 -14.16
N ALA A 300 -5.96 -14.54 -13.70
CA ALA A 300 -4.67 -15.04 -14.15
C ALA A 300 -4.89 -16.36 -14.90
N ALA A 301 -4.36 -16.48 -16.11
CA ALA A 301 -4.45 -17.67 -16.94
C ALA A 301 -3.04 -18.10 -17.35
N VAL A 302 -2.71 -19.38 -17.13
CA VAL A 302 -1.46 -19.99 -17.56
C VAL A 302 -1.77 -21.10 -18.55
N LYS A 303 -1.08 -21.06 -19.67
CA LYS A 303 -1.20 -22.04 -20.74
C LYS A 303 -0.25 -23.21 -20.46
N ILE A 304 -0.80 -24.40 -20.23
CA ILE A 304 -0.01 -25.62 -19.97
C ILE A 304 0.43 -26.24 -21.30
N THR A 305 -0.50 -26.38 -22.24
CA THR A 305 -0.25 -26.89 -23.60
C THR A 305 -0.94 -26.00 -24.63
N SER A 306 -0.92 -26.36 -25.91
CA SER A 306 -1.67 -25.62 -26.93
C SER A 306 -3.18 -25.58 -26.70
N LYS A 307 -3.74 -26.46 -25.85
CA LYS A 307 -5.18 -26.61 -25.61
C LYS A 307 -5.57 -26.58 -24.13
N ASP A 308 -4.61 -26.78 -23.22
CA ASP A 308 -4.86 -26.91 -21.79
C ASP A 308 -4.45 -25.64 -21.03
N PHE A 309 -5.25 -25.26 -20.05
CA PHE A 309 -5.12 -24.02 -19.29
C PHE A 309 -5.37 -24.23 -17.81
N LEU A 310 -4.72 -23.41 -16.99
CA LEU A 310 -5.03 -23.22 -15.58
C LEU A 310 -5.42 -21.76 -15.36
N PHE A 311 -6.58 -21.55 -14.77
CA PHE A 311 -7.15 -20.23 -14.49
C PHE A 311 -7.26 -20.00 -12.99
N TRP A 312 -7.04 -18.77 -12.57
CA TRP A 312 -7.41 -18.22 -11.27
C TRP A 312 -8.27 -16.98 -11.49
N PHE A 313 -9.33 -16.86 -10.70
CA PHE A 313 -10.30 -15.78 -10.80
C PHE A 313 -10.40 -15.01 -9.49
N ARG A 314 -10.64 -13.70 -9.61
CA ARG A 314 -10.97 -12.81 -8.49
C ARG A 314 -12.24 -12.04 -8.80
N SER A 315 -13.08 -11.93 -7.79
CA SER A 315 -14.28 -11.10 -7.79
C SER A 315 -13.89 -9.62 -7.76
N HIS A 316 -14.83 -8.75 -8.10
CA HIS A 316 -14.64 -7.32 -7.89
C HIS A 316 -14.53 -7.01 -6.39
N THR A 317 -13.54 -6.21 -6.01
CA THR A 317 -13.38 -5.65 -4.68
C THR A 317 -13.31 -4.14 -4.81
N ALA A 318 -14.18 -3.43 -4.09
CA ALA A 318 -14.23 -1.97 -4.03
C ALA A 318 -13.03 -1.38 -3.27
#